data_AF-A0A9N9GD41-F1
#
_entry.id   AF-A0A9N9GD41-F1
#
_cell.length_a   1.000
_cell.length_b   1.000
_cell.length_c   1.000
_cell.angle_alpha   90.00
_cell.angle_beta   90.00
_cell.angle_gamma   90.00
#
_symmetry.space_group_name_H-M   'P 1'
#
loop_
_entity.id
_entity.type
_entity.pdbx_description
1 polymer ?
#
loop_
_entity_poly.entity_id
_entity_poly.type
_entity_poly.pdbx_seq_one_letter_code
_entity_poly.pdbx_strand_id
1 'polypeptide(L)'
;MPKNKGKGGKNRRRGKNENESEKRELIFKEDGQEYAQVVKMLGNGRLEAQCFDGEKRLAHIRGKLRKKGDIILISLRDYQDAKADVILKYTTEEARNLKAYGELPENGKLIYDFLFLIRNSLF
;
A
#
# COMPACT_ATOMS: atom_id res chain seq x y z
N MET A 1 44.58 23.31 11.49
CA MET A 1 43.44 22.58 10.89
C MET A 1 42.53 22.07 12.00
N PRO A 2 41.25 22.47 12.01
CA PRO A 2 40.18 21.49 12.24
C PRO A 2 39.07 21.61 11.17
N LYS A 3 38.59 20.46 10.73
CA LYS A 3 37.54 20.31 9.71
C LYS A 3 36.18 20.63 10.31
N ASN A 4 35.43 21.59 9.76
CA ASN A 4 33.97 21.60 9.90
C ASN A 4 33.32 21.21 8.56
N LYS A 5 33.15 19.90 8.40
CA LYS A 5 32.15 19.29 7.52
C LYS A 5 30.78 19.71 8.03
N GLY A 6 30.11 20.59 7.31
CA GLY A 6 28.68 20.80 7.45
C GLY A 6 28.08 21.07 6.09
N LYS A 7 27.70 20.01 5.36
CA LYS A 7 26.83 20.13 4.17
C LYS A 7 25.46 20.63 4.63
N GLY A 8 25.35 21.92 4.90
CA GLY A 8 24.09 22.65 5.03
C GLY A 8 23.46 22.80 3.64
N GLY A 9 22.94 21.70 3.09
CA GLY A 9 22.27 21.71 1.80
C GLY A 9 20.97 22.49 1.87
N LYS A 10 20.78 23.46 0.97
CA LYS A 10 19.53 24.22 0.70
C LYS A 10 18.38 23.33 0.15
N ASN A 11 18.35 22.05 0.53
CA ASN A 11 17.29 21.08 0.24
C ASN A 11 16.63 20.56 1.52
N ARG A 12 16.64 21.34 2.61
CA ARG A 12 15.68 21.14 3.71
C ARG A 12 14.30 21.60 3.25
N ARG A 13 13.78 20.96 2.19
CA ARG A 13 12.39 21.01 1.80
C ARG A 13 11.62 20.49 3.00
N ARG A 14 11.01 21.42 3.74
CA ARG A 14 10.05 21.17 4.82
C ARG A 14 9.14 20.02 4.40
N GLY A 15 9.31 18.86 5.04
CA GLY A 15 8.25 17.88 5.05
C GLY A 15 7.07 18.55 5.72
N LYS A 16 6.06 18.91 4.93
CA LYS A 16 4.75 19.27 5.47
C LYS A 16 4.26 18.01 6.15
N ASN A 17 4.41 17.96 7.47
CA ASN A 17 3.93 16.88 8.31
C ASN A 17 2.42 17.06 8.36
N GLU A 18 1.75 16.69 7.27
CA GLU A 18 0.29 16.56 7.26
C GLU A 18 -0.01 15.41 8.20
N ASN A 19 -0.59 15.77 9.35
CA ASN A 19 -0.92 14.90 10.46
C ASN A 19 -1.33 13.51 9.96
N GLU A 20 -0.42 12.54 10.17
CA GLU A 20 -0.62 11.13 9.84
C GLU A 20 -1.72 10.48 10.73
N SER A 21 -2.32 11.25 11.64
CA SER A 21 -3.19 10.79 12.73
C SER A 21 -4.67 11.15 12.58
N GLU A 22 -5.09 11.85 11.52
CA GLU A 22 -6.53 11.96 11.26
C GLU A 22 -7.02 10.63 10.68
N LYS A 23 -7.76 9.88 11.50
CA LYS A 23 -8.55 8.71 11.09
C LYS A 23 -9.53 9.17 10.01
N ARG A 24 -9.09 9.12 8.76
CA ARG A 24 -9.95 9.31 7.59
C ARG A 24 -10.97 8.18 7.52
N GLU A 25 -12.08 8.46 6.88
CA GLU A 25 -13.09 7.46 6.56
C GLU A 25 -12.48 6.36 5.68
N LEU A 26 -12.90 5.12 5.95
CA LEU A 26 -12.48 3.97 5.18
C LEU A 26 -13.16 4.02 3.81
N ILE A 27 -12.36 4.07 2.76
CA ILE A 27 -12.86 4.08 1.38
C ILE A 27 -13.03 2.64 0.93
N PHE A 28 -14.23 2.29 0.47
CA PHE A 28 -14.55 1.00 -0.12
C PHE A 28 -14.32 0.98 -1.62
N LYS A 29 -14.24 -0.21 -2.23
CA LYS A 29 -14.14 -0.32 -3.69
C LYS A 29 -15.47 0.07 -4.34
N GLU A 30 -15.36 0.68 -5.52
CA GLU A 30 -16.49 0.99 -6.39
C GLU A 30 -16.41 0.13 -7.67
N ASP A 31 -17.38 0.30 -8.56
CA ASP A 31 -17.35 -0.38 -9.86
C ASP A 31 -16.11 0.02 -10.67
N GLY A 32 -15.52 -0.95 -11.38
CA GLY A 32 -14.23 -0.79 -12.06
C GLY A 32 -13.01 -0.67 -11.13
N GLN A 33 -13.17 -0.93 -9.84
CA GLN A 33 -12.08 -0.97 -8.86
C GLN A 33 -12.00 -2.33 -8.17
N GLU A 34 -10.80 -2.68 -7.74
CA GLU A 34 -10.59 -3.93 -7.00
C GLU A 34 -9.55 -3.75 -5.89
N TYR A 35 -9.67 -4.55 -4.85
CA TYR A 35 -8.63 -4.64 -3.84
C TYR A 35 -7.46 -5.47 -4.36
N ALA A 36 -6.25 -5.14 -3.94
CA ALA A 36 -5.09 -5.96 -4.25
C ALA A 36 -4.04 -5.91 -3.14
N GLN A 37 -3.22 -6.96 -3.11
CA GLN A 37 -2.02 -7.04 -2.30
C GLN A 37 -0.79 -6.75 -3.15
N VAL A 38 0.10 -5.89 -2.65
CA VAL A 38 1.41 -5.65 -3.27
C VAL A 38 2.27 -6.90 -3.11
N VAL A 39 2.66 -7.51 -4.23
CA VAL A 39 3.56 -8.67 -4.27
C VAL A 39 5.01 -8.20 -4.29
N LYS A 40 5.32 -7.27 -5.20
CA LYS A 40 6.69 -6.81 -5.41
C LYS A 40 6.72 -5.38 -5.97
N MET A 41 7.69 -4.60 -5.51
CA MET A 41 8.01 -3.30 -6.09
C MET A 41 8.90 -3.48 -7.32
N LEU A 42 8.53 -2.86 -8.45
CA LEU A 42 9.28 -2.96 -9.71
C LEU A 42 10.13 -1.72 -9.99
N GLY A 43 9.98 -0.66 -9.19
CA GLY A 43 10.65 0.63 -9.40
C GLY A 43 9.92 1.48 -10.45
N ASN A 44 10.44 2.70 -10.69
CA ASN A 44 9.84 3.66 -11.64
C ASN A 44 8.33 3.88 -11.44
N GLY A 45 7.86 3.91 -10.19
CA GLY A 45 6.45 4.08 -9.85
C GLY A 45 5.56 2.89 -10.20
N ARG A 46 6.11 1.68 -10.36
CA ARG A 46 5.34 0.46 -10.68
C ARG A 46 5.51 -0.60 -9.61
N LEU A 47 4.48 -1.42 -9.47
CA LEU A 47 4.46 -2.60 -8.61
C LEU A 47 3.66 -3.73 -9.26
N GLU A 48 3.93 -4.95 -8.82
CA GLU A 48 3.12 -6.13 -9.12
C GLU A 48 2.10 -6.31 -7.99
N ALA A 49 0.82 -6.39 -8.36
CA ALA A 49 -0.31 -6.52 -7.43
C ALA A 49 -1.05 -7.83 -7.68
N GLN A 50 -1.26 -8.61 -6.62
CA GLN A 50 -2.16 -9.76 -6.62
C GLN A 50 -3.55 -9.25 -6.24
N CYS A 51 -4.45 -9.22 -7.20
CA CYS A 51 -5.81 -8.76 -7.03
C CYS A 51 -6.65 -9.85 -6.37
N PHE A 52 -7.68 -9.44 -5.62
CA PHE A 52 -8.54 -10.38 -4.90
C PHE A 52 -9.61 -11.04 -5.79
N ASP A 53 -9.71 -10.64 -7.05
CA ASP A 53 -10.41 -11.38 -8.10
C ASP A 53 -9.61 -12.59 -8.63
N GLY A 54 -8.36 -12.75 -8.21
CA GLY A 54 -7.48 -13.86 -8.57
C GLY A 54 -6.39 -13.49 -9.58
N GLU A 55 -6.46 -12.34 -10.23
CA GLU A 55 -5.50 -11.96 -11.26
C GLU A 55 -4.29 -11.19 -10.73
N LYS A 56 -3.16 -11.31 -11.43
CA LYS A 56 -1.97 -10.51 -11.17
C LYS A 56 -1.88 -9.39 -12.17
N ARG A 57 -1.83 -8.15 -11.68
CA ARG A 57 -1.80 -6.95 -12.52
C ARG A 57 -0.55 -6.10 -12.25
N LEU A 58 -0.05 -5.50 -13.32
CA LEU A 58 0.98 -4.47 -13.26
C LEU A 58 0.33 -3.15 -12.89
N ALA A 59 0.52 -2.71 -11.65
CA ALA A 59 -0.09 -1.49 -11.14
C ALA A 59 0.87 -0.30 -11.22
N HIS A 60 0.37 0.82 -11.73
CA HIS A 60 1.09 2.09 -11.77
C HIS A 60 0.66 2.98 -10.60
N ILE A 61 1.63 3.52 -9.86
CA ILE A 61 1.39 4.35 -8.70
C ILE A 61 1.04 5.77 -9.14
N ARG A 62 -0.19 6.22 -8.87
CA ARG A 62 -0.56 7.63 -9.04
C ARG A 62 -0.07 8.46 -7.85
N GLY A 63 0.56 9.60 -8.12
CA GLY A 63 0.98 10.56 -7.10
C GLY A 63 2.12 10.08 -6.19
N LYS A 64 2.26 10.72 -5.02
CA LYS A 64 3.25 10.34 -4.01
C LYS A 64 2.59 9.45 -2.96
N LEU A 65 2.80 8.15 -3.03
CA LEU A 65 2.45 7.25 -1.94
C LEU A 65 3.34 7.54 -0.73
N ARG A 66 2.74 8.12 0.32
CA ARG A 66 3.43 8.42 1.58
C ARG A 66 3.16 7.38 2.67
N LYS A 67 2.09 6.60 2.55
CA LYS A 67 1.67 5.63 3.56
C LYS A 67 2.38 4.28 3.39
N LYS A 68 2.71 3.62 4.50
CA LYS A 68 3.19 2.22 4.53
C LYS A 68 1.98 1.27 4.60
N GLY A 69 2.12 0.07 4.05
CA GLY A 69 1.02 -0.88 3.86
C GLY A 69 1.23 -1.79 2.65
N ASP A 70 0.53 -2.91 2.63
CA ASP A 70 0.63 -3.90 1.55
C ASP A 70 -0.70 -4.07 0.80
N ILE A 71 -1.81 -3.61 1.38
CA ILE A 71 -3.13 -3.62 0.74
C ILE A 71 -3.38 -2.28 0.06
N ILE A 72 -3.85 -2.36 -1.17
CA ILE A 72 -4.09 -1.22 -2.05
C ILE A 72 -5.46 -1.36 -2.72
N LEU A 73 -6.03 -0.21 -3.11
CA LEU A 73 -7.16 -0.12 -4.01
C LEU A 73 -6.62 0.20 -5.40
N ILE A 74 -7.03 -0.57 -6.40
CA ILE A 74 -6.63 -0.38 -7.78
C ILE A 74 -7.84 -0.03 -8.65
N SER A 75 -7.64 0.83 -9.64
CA SER A 75 -8.56 1.04 -10.76
C SER A 75 -8.20 0.06 -11.86
N LEU A 76 -9.18 -0.70 -12.32
CA LEU A 76 -9.05 -1.52 -13.52
C LEU A 76 -9.12 -0.62 -14.76
N ARG A 77 -8.64 -1.15 -15.88
CA ARG A 77 -8.71 -0.50 -17.19
C ARG A 77 -9.52 -1.37 -18.13
N ASP A 78 -10.57 -0.80 -18.71
CA ASP A 78 -11.51 -1.51 -19.59
C ASP A 78 -10.84 -2.14 -20.82
N TYR A 79 -9.70 -1.59 -21.25
CA TYR A 79 -8.99 -2.00 -22.47
C TYR A 79 -7.71 -2.81 -22.21
N GLN A 80 -7.21 -2.90 -20.98
CA GLN A 80 -5.95 -3.56 -20.61
C GLN A 80 -6.03 -4.17 -19.22
N ASP A 81 -6.67 -5.33 -19.09
CA ASP A 81 -6.89 -5.98 -17.79
C ASP A 81 -5.60 -6.33 -17.05
N ALA A 82 -4.53 -6.69 -17.77
CA ALA A 82 -3.22 -6.96 -17.17
C ALA A 82 -2.57 -5.74 -16.47
N LYS A 83 -3.15 -4.53 -16.60
CA LYS A 83 -2.63 -3.31 -16.00
C LYS A 83 -3.71 -2.58 -15.21
N ALA A 84 -3.27 -1.96 -14.13
CA ALA A 84 -4.13 -1.19 -13.25
C ALA A 84 -3.43 0.08 -12.78
N ASP A 85 -4.18 0.99 -12.18
CA ASP A 85 -3.63 2.18 -11.53
C ASP A 85 -3.95 2.16 -10.03
N VAL A 86 -2.94 2.35 -9.19
CA VAL A 86 -3.11 2.38 -7.74
C VAL A 86 -3.84 3.67 -7.36
N ILE A 87 -5.04 3.53 -6.79
CA ILE A 87 -5.87 4.64 -6.34
C ILE A 87 -5.45 5.09 -4.94
N LEU A 88 -5.37 4.12 -4.03
CA LEU A 88 -5.21 4.32 -2.61
C LEU A 88 -4.36 3.21 -2.01
N LYS A 89 -3.67 3.55 -0.93
CA LYS A 89 -2.97 2.60 -0.10
C LYS A 89 -3.56 2.61 1.30
N TYR A 90 -3.89 1.42 1.78
CA TYR A 90 -4.45 1.23 3.09
C TYR A 90 -3.35 1.07 4.13
N THR A 91 -3.58 1.61 5.32
CA THR A 91 -2.76 1.30 6.50
C THR A 91 -3.09 -0.10 7.01
N THR A 92 -2.27 -0.63 7.91
CA THR A 92 -2.54 -1.93 8.54
C THR A 92 -3.86 -1.95 9.34
N GLU A 93 -4.24 -0.83 9.97
CA GLU A 93 -5.51 -0.70 10.69
C GLU A 93 -6.70 -0.69 9.72
N GLU A 94 -6.60 0.08 8.62
CA GLU A 94 -7.63 0.12 7.57
C GLU A 94 -7.82 -1.27 6.92
N ALA A 95 -6.73 -2.00 6.66
CA ALA A 95 -6.79 -3.35 6.12
C ALA A 95 -7.47 -4.35 7.07
N ARG A 96 -7.26 -4.23 8.38
CA ARG A 96 -7.97 -5.04 9.40
C ARG A 96 -9.45 -4.72 9.43
N ASN A 97 -9.82 -3.44 9.31
CA ASN A 97 -11.22 -3.04 9.24
C ASN A 97 -11.88 -3.60 7.98
N LEU A 98 -11.24 -3.52 6.81
CA LEU A 98 -11.74 -4.14 5.57
C LEU A 98 -11.96 -5.65 5.73
N LYS A 99 -11.04 -6.34 6.42
CA LYS A 99 -11.22 -7.76 6.77
C LYS A 99 -12.42 -7.99 7.67
N ALA A 100 -12.61 -7.15 8.69
CA ALA A 100 -13.75 -7.23 9.61
C ALA A 100 -15.10 -6.95 8.92
N TYR A 101 -15.11 -6.12 7.88
CA TYR A 101 -16.28 -5.89 7.04
C TYR A 101 -16.55 -7.00 6.00
N GLY A 102 -15.63 -7.97 5.85
CA GLY A 102 -15.77 -9.06 4.88
C GLY A 102 -15.37 -8.68 3.45
N GLU A 103 -14.76 -7.51 3.25
CA GLU A 103 -14.30 -7.03 1.94
C GLU A 103 -13.02 -7.74 1.46
N LEU A 104 -12.23 -8.25 2.41
CA LEU A 104 -11.00 -9.00 2.13
C LEU A 104 -11.16 -10.44 2.62
N PRO A 105 -10.74 -11.45 1.83
CA PRO A 105 -10.80 -12.83 2.25
C PRO A 105 -9.94 -13.07 3.50
N GLU A 106 -10.41 -13.95 4.39
CA GLU A 106 -9.70 -14.25 5.66
C GLU A 106 -8.26 -14.74 5.44
N ASN A 107 -8.04 -15.40 4.30
CA ASN A 107 -6.79 -16.00 3.84
C ASN A 107 -5.85 -15.02 3.13
N GLY A 108 -6.21 -13.73 3.03
CA GLY A 108 -5.29 -12.71 2.57
C GLY A 108 -4.04 -12.73 3.46
N LYS A 109 -2.93 -13.26 2.94
CA LYS A 109 -1.65 -13.39 3.65
C LYS A 109 -1.10 -11.99 3.91
N LEU A 110 -1.66 -11.27 4.88
CA LEU A 110 -1.00 -10.10 5.42
C LEU A 110 0.35 -10.60 5.92
N ILE A 111 1.43 -10.08 5.35
CA ILE A 111 2.80 -10.55 5.63
C ILE A 111 3.09 -10.45 7.14
N TYR A 112 2.41 -9.52 7.83
CA TYR A 112 2.43 -9.37 9.28
C TYR A 112 1.74 -10.50 10.06
N ASP A 113 0.68 -11.11 9.52
CA ASP A 113 -0.04 -12.21 10.19
C ASP A 113 0.81 -13.50 10.19
N PHE A 114 1.58 -13.75 9.13
CA PHE A 114 2.47 -14.93 9.07
C PHE A 114 3.63 -14.82 10.09
N LEU A 115 4.20 -13.63 10.26
CA LEU A 115 5.21 -13.36 11.31
C LEU A 115 4.63 -13.42 12.72
N PHE A 116 3.37 -13.00 12.91
CA PHE A 116 2.68 -13.09 14.19
C PHE A 116 2.31 -14.54 14.55
N LEU A 117 1.88 -15.34 13.57
CA LEU A 117 1.55 -16.76 13.76
C LEU A 117 2.81 -17.57 14.07
N ILE A 118 3.92 -17.33 13.36
CA ILE A 118 5.21 -17.98 13.65
C ILE A 118 5.71 -17.57 15.05
N ARG A 119 5.55 -16.30 15.47
CA ARG A 119 5.93 -15.88 16.83
C ARG A 119 5.09 -16.52 17.94
N ASN A 120 3.81 -16.84 17.70
CA ASN A 120 2.94 -17.46 18.70
C ASN A 120 2.89 -18.99 18.63
N SER A 121 3.29 -19.61 17.52
CA SER A 121 3.35 -21.06 17.37
C SER A 121 4.69 -21.66 17.84
N LEU A 122 5.68 -20.83 18.15
CA LEU A 122 7.00 -21.23 18.69
C LEU A 122 7.10 -21.08 20.21
N PHE A 123 5.97 -20.94 20.91
CA PHE A 123 5.86 -21.03 22.37
C PHE A 123 4.86 -22.13 22.76
#